data_AF-A0A4V6QKR9-F1
#
_entry.id   AF-A0A4V6QKR9-F1
#
_cell.length_a   1.000
_cell.length_b   1.000
_cell.length_c   1.000
_cell.angle_alpha   90.00
_cell.angle_beta   90.00
_cell.angle_gamma   90.00
#
_symmetry.space_group_name_H-M   'P 1'
#
loop_
_entity.id
_entity.type
_entity.pdbx_description
1 polymer ?
#
loop_
_entity_poly.entity_id
_entity_poly.type
_entity_poly.pdbx_seq_one_letter_code
_entity_poly.pdbx_strand_id
1 'polypeptide(L)'
;MKEKTLQIHPLDMSGVTCVEIFGHGGEVFVSSGNTSPECVVEKTGNVRYRIEKKGEKLKISAVVPHFVSSGEIRFQLNLPENQSVKIAGNSTPIRLRGKFQDVDAACSEGDIRLETASGNFRLASAKGDIVLSNVHGSVSASTAGGDIIAGELSGDHILTSVTGTLTLAGGEGRFRLSSEHFLSANEIRLRPGSQNYFVTGGPLRLQNLIPEGGCLLHASGPKNRIFRDLPSFLILEKGKYLKASAIGPKPSHLQLRSKEEIHIHSSRNEGPDPKLCANA
;
A
#
# COMPACT_ATOMS: atom_id res chain seq x y z
N MET A 1 -15.02 33.88 -13.12
CA MET A 1 -13.92 32.91 -12.90
C MET A 1 -13.30 33.22 -11.55
N LYS A 2 -13.05 32.22 -10.69
CA LYS A 2 -12.29 32.44 -9.45
C LYS A 2 -10.83 32.71 -9.82
N GLU A 3 -10.22 33.73 -9.22
CA GLU A 3 -8.83 34.10 -9.47
C GLU A 3 -7.90 33.00 -8.95
N LYS A 4 -6.92 32.60 -9.78
CA LYS A 4 -5.88 31.63 -9.43
C LYS A 4 -4.60 32.38 -9.13
N THR A 5 -3.97 32.13 -7.98
CA THR A 5 -2.68 32.71 -7.62
C THR A 5 -1.64 31.61 -7.44
N LEU A 6 -0.41 31.85 -7.90
CA LEU A 6 0.75 30.97 -7.71
C LEU A 6 1.84 31.73 -6.96
N GLN A 7 2.41 31.11 -5.91
CA GLN A 7 3.47 31.69 -5.09
C GLN A 7 4.53 30.62 -4.80
N ILE A 8 5.80 31.02 -4.79
CA ILE A 8 6.94 30.12 -4.57
C ILE A 8 7.68 30.59 -3.32
N HIS A 9 7.97 29.66 -2.41
CA HIS A 9 8.64 29.93 -1.14
C HIS A 9 9.87 29.03 -0.98
N PRO A 10 11.09 29.57 -1.01
CA PRO A 10 12.26 28.83 -0.54
C PRO A 10 12.07 28.40 0.92
N LEU A 11 12.44 27.17 1.26
CA LEU A 11 12.27 26.62 2.61
C LEU A 11 13.61 26.58 3.34
N ASP A 12 13.67 27.22 4.51
CA ASP A 12 14.81 27.09 5.42
C ASP A 12 14.72 25.78 6.22
N MET A 13 15.41 24.75 5.73
CA MET A 13 15.46 23.41 6.33
C MET A 13 16.50 23.26 7.45
N SER A 14 17.24 24.31 7.81
CA SER A 14 18.28 24.21 8.85
C SER A 14 17.70 23.74 10.19
N GLY A 15 18.17 22.59 10.69
CA GLY A 15 17.69 21.99 11.94
C GLY A 15 16.26 21.44 11.89
N VAL A 16 15.57 21.46 10.74
CA VAL A 16 14.23 20.90 10.59
C VAL A 16 14.33 19.39 10.43
N THR A 17 13.64 18.64 11.28
CA THR A 17 13.55 17.17 11.22
C THR A 17 12.16 16.70 10.79
N CYS A 18 11.13 17.54 11.02
CA CYS A 18 9.74 17.20 10.72
C CYS A 18 9.01 18.31 9.96
N VAL A 19 8.36 17.94 8.86
CA VAL A 19 7.48 18.83 8.07
C VAL A 19 6.03 18.40 8.27
N GLU A 20 5.18 19.30 8.77
CA GLU A 20 3.75 19.08 8.99
C GLU A 20 2.94 19.87 7.96
N ILE A 21 2.09 19.20 7.18
CA ILE A 21 1.32 19.78 6.07
C ILE A 21 -0.16 19.55 6.34
N PHE A 22 -0.94 20.63 6.33
CA PHE A 22 -2.39 20.59 6.48
C PHE A 22 -3.04 21.12 5.22
N GLY A 23 -3.59 20.22 4.39
CA GLY A 23 -4.24 20.54 3.12
C GLY A 23 -5.74 20.81 3.26
N HIS A 24 -6.33 21.51 2.28
CA HIS A 24 -7.76 21.77 2.20
C HIS A 24 -8.21 21.95 0.76
N GLY A 25 -8.92 20.96 0.21
CA GLY A 25 -9.06 20.87 -1.25
C GLY A 25 -7.68 20.75 -1.91
N GLY A 26 -7.65 20.69 -3.25
CA GLY A 26 -6.39 20.62 -4.00
C GLY A 26 -5.49 19.42 -3.63
N GLU A 27 -4.35 19.29 -4.29
CA GLU A 27 -3.39 18.22 -4.02
C GLU A 27 -2.28 18.69 -3.07
N VAL A 28 -1.82 17.80 -2.19
CA VAL A 28 -0.50 17.92 -1.54
C VAL A 28 0.46 16.97 -2.23
N PHE A 29 1.44 17.52 -2.93
CA PHE A 29 2.52 16.76 -3.56
C PHE A 29 3.84 17.05 -2.82
N VAL A 30 4.51 16.00 -2.34
CA VAL A 30 5.83 16.12 -1.73
C VAL A 30 6.83 15.27 -2.49
N SER A 31 7.87 15.91 -2.99
CA SER A 31 9.06 15.23 -3.50
C SER A 31 10.18 15.35 -2.47
N SER A 32 10.89 14.25 -2.21
CA SER A 32 12.04 14.22 -1.30
C SER A 32 13.28 13.71 -2.03
N GLY A 33 14.28 14.57 -2.16
CA GLY A 33 15.45 14.34 -3.01
C GLY A 33 16.54 15.39 -2.81
N ASN A 34 17.44 15.51 -3.80
CA ASN A 34 18.59 16.40 -3.75
C ASN A 34 18.34 17.77 -4.42
N THR A 35 17.09 18.21 -4.48
CA THR A 35 16.70 19.51 -5.04
C THR A 35 16.63 20.58 -3.95
N SER A 36 16.78 21.84 -4.36
CA SER A 36 16.64 22.98 -3.46
C SER A 36 15.27 22.96 -2.76
N PRO A 37 15.22 23.04 -1.43
CA PRO A 37 13.95 22.98 -0.70
C PRO A 37 13.06 24.18 -1.00
N GLU A 38 11.84 23.91 -1.46
CA GLU A 38 10.86 24.93 -1.81
C GLU A 38 9.43 24.44 -1.62
N CYS A 39 8.50 25.37 -1.43
CA CYS A 39 7.06 25.14 -1.44
C CYS A 39 6.41 26.06 -2.49
N VAL A 40 5.80 25.44 -3.50
CA VAL A 40 4.94 26.09 -4.47
C VAL A 40 3.50 25.97 -3.97
N VAL A 41 2.81 27.11 -3.90
CA VAL A 41 1.43 27.22 -3.44
C VAL A 41 0.57 27.72 -4.59
N GLU A 42 -0.39 26.92 -5.01
CA GLU A 42 -1.44 27.35 -5.93
C GLU A 42 -2.77 27.47 -5.18
N LYS A 43 -3.41 28.62 -5.22
CA LYS A 43 -4.73 28.82 -4.59
C LYS A 43 -5.76 29.32 -5.59
N THR A 44 -6.99 28.88 -5.41
CA THR A 44 -8.16 29.39 -6.14
C THR A 44 -9.25 29.74 -5.13
N GLY A 45 -9.90 30.90 -5.27
CA GLY A 45 -10.96 31.32 -4.36
C GLY A 45 -10.46 31.79 -2.99
N ASN A 46 -11.36 31.84 -2.00
CA ASN A 46 -11.06 32.41 -0.69
C ASN A 46 -10.46 31.37 0.27
N VAL A 47 -9.15 31.14 0.12
CA VAL A 47 -8.34 30.31 1.03
C VAL A 47 -7.02 31.02 1.32
N ARG A 48 -6.57 30.92 2.57
CA ARG A 48 -5.27 31.44 3.01
C ARG A 48 -4.36 30.27 3.38
N TYR A 49 -3.09 30.56 3.63
CA TYR A 49 -2.17 29.59 4.16
C TYR A 49 -1.14 30.26 5.07
N ARG A 50 -0.42 29.44 5.83
CA ARG A 50 0.72 29.84 6.67
C ARG A 50 1.87 28.85 6.49
N ILE A 51 3.10 29.37 6.53
CA ILE A 51 4.34 28.61 6.58
C ILE A 51 5.09 29.12 7.81
N GLU A 52 5.30 28.25 8.80
CA GLU A 52 5.87 28.61 10.11
C GLU A 52 6.95 27.59 10.48
N LYS A 53 8.16 28.07 10.80
CA LYS A 53 9.24 27.25 11.37
C LYS A 53 9.33 27.50 12.86
N LYS A 54 9.29 26.43 13.66
CA LYS A 54 9.45 26.49 15.13
C LYS A 54 10.34 25.36 15.60
N GLY A 55 11.58 25.70 15.96
CA GLY A 55 12.60 24.71 16.33
C GLY A 55 12.83 23.74 15.17
N GLU A 56 12.67 22.46 15.44
CA GLU A 56 12.90 21.38 14.46
C GLU A 56 11.69 21.08 13.55
N LYS A 57 10.63 21.88 13.63
CA LYS A 57 9.39 21.68 12.87
C LYS A 57 9.15 22.79 11.86
N LEU A 58 8.81 22.39 10.64
CA LEU A 58 8.25 23.28 9.62
C LEU A 58 6.78 22.93 9.40
N LYS A 59 5.88 23.88 9.65
CA LYS A 59 4.44 23.70 9.50
C LYS A 59 3.92 24.51 8.32
N ILE A 60 3.25 23.84 7.39
CA ILE A 60 2.57 24.43 6.24
C ILE A 60 1.08 24.12 6.39
N SER A 61 0.23 25.13 6.40
CA SER A 61 -1.20 24.92 6.69
C SER A 61 -2.10 25.78 5.83
N ALA A 62 -3.09 25.16 5.20
CA ALA A 62 -4.26 25.85 4.69
C ALA A 62 -5.05 26.46 5.86
N VAL A 63 -5.57 27.66 5.66
CA VAL A 63 -6.39 28.40 6.62
C VAL A 63 -7.68 28.82 5.92
N VAL A 64 -8.78 28.21 6.35
CA VAL A 64 -10.09 28.37 5.72
C VAL A 64 -10.99 29.25 6.61
N PRO A 65 -11.62 30.30 6.07
CA PRO A 65 -12.64 31.06 6.81
C PRO A 65 -13.86 30.19 7.12
N HIS A 66 -14.46 30.35 8.31
CA HIS A 66 -15.73 29.69 8.64
C HIS A 66 -16.88 30.24 7.76
N PHE A 67 -17.92 29.41 7.55
CA PHE A 67 -19.20 29.66 6.86
C PHE A 67 -19.30 29.52 5.34
N VAL A 68 -18.27 29.79 4.52
CA VAL A 68 -18.38 29.61 3.05
C VAL A 68 -17.01 29.24 2.44
N SER A 69 -16.59 27.98 2.57
CA SER A 69 -15.40 27.50 1.86
C SER A 69 -15.71 27.32 0.38
N SER A 70 -15.26 28.26 -0.46
CA SER A 70 -15.29 28.12 -1.92
C SER A 70 -13.88 28.08 -2.54
N GLY A 71 -12.84 27.92 -1.71
CA GLY A 71 -11.44 27.91 -2.17
C GLY A 71 -10.76 26.56 -2.02
N GLU A 72 -9.77 26.33 -2.88
CA GLU A 72 -8.90 25.15 -2.88
C GLU A 72 -7.45 25.60 -2.90
N ILE A 73 -6.58 24.82 -2.26
CA ILE A 73 -5.15 25.10 -2.22
C ILE A 73 -4.34 23.84 -2.53
N ARG A 74 -3.38 23.96 -3.44
CA ARG A 74 -2.41 22.92 -3.76
C ARG A 74 -1.08 23.30 -3.17
N PHE A 75 -0.45 22.34 -2.50
CA PHE A 75 0.92 22.48 -1.99
C PHE A 75 1.81 21.51 -2.74
N GLN A 76 2.83 22.02 -3.41
CA GLN A 76 3.90 21.21 -3.99
C GLN A 76 5.20 21.54 -3.25
N LEU A 77 5.80 20.54 -2.61
CA LEU A 77 7.01 20.69 -1.83
C LEU A 77 8.15 19.88 -2.45
N ASN A 78 9.33 20.48 -2.48
CA ASN A 78 10.59 19.79 -2.63
C ASN A 78 11.31 19.83 -1.28
N LEU A 79 11.64 18.66 -0.74
CA LEU A 79 12.30 18.51 0.55
C LEU A 79 13.63 17.77 0.35
N PRO A 80 14.61 17.97 1.25
CA PRO A 80 15.78 17.10 1.35
C PRO A 80 15.37 15.63 1.58
N GLU A 81 16.25 14.70 1.22
CA GLU A 81 16.10 13.29 1.57
C GLU A 81 16.05 13.07 3.10
N ASN A 82 15.40 11.99 3.52
CA ASN A 82 15.34 11.49 4.89
C ASN A 82 14.63 12.42 5.89
N GLN A 83 13.69 13.23 5.42
CA GLN A 83 12.84 14.02 6.31
C GLN A 83 11.64 13.21 6.80
N SER A 84 11.21 13.48 8.05
CA SER A 84 9.91 13.01 8.53
C SER A 84 8.80 13.95 8.06
N VAL A 85 7.72 13.40 7.50
CA VAL A 85 6.61 14.20 6.94
C VAL A 85 5.28 13.75 7.53
N LYS A 86 4.47 14.71 7.97
CA LYS A 86 3.09 14.47 8.41
C LYS A 86 2.14 15.24 7.52
N ILE A 87 1.13 14.58 6.99
CA ILE A 87 0.15 15.19 6.09
C ILE A 87 -1.25 14.87 6.59
N ALA A 88 -2.05 15.90 6.81
CA ALA A 88 -3.48 15.77 7.09
C ALA A 88 -4.27 16.57 6.04
N GLY A 89 -5.24 15.93 5.41
CA GLY A 89 -6.03 16.53 4.34
C GLY A 89 -7.53 16.31 4.50
N ASN A 90 -8.31 17.32 4.14
CA ASN A 90 -9.75 17.16 3.93
C ASN A 90 -10.06 17.45 2.46
N SER A 91 -10.60 16.46 1.75
CA SER A 91 -10.77 16.50 0.29
C SER A 91 -9.46 16.84 -0.44
N THR A 92 -8.34 16.25 0.00
CA THR A 92 -6.99 16.57 -0.46
C THR A 92 -6.30 15.27 -0.89
N PRO A 93 -6.19 15.00 -2.21
CA PRO A 93 -5.32 13.95 -2.71
C PRO A 93 -3.87 14.20 -2.27
N ILE A 94 -3.16 13.15 -1.91
CA ILE A 94 -1.78 13.20 -1.43
C ILE A 94 -0.92 12.40 -2.40
N ARG A 95 0.17 13.02 -2.88
CA ARG A 95 1.18 12.34 -3.69
C ARG A 95 2.56 12.50 -3.06
N LEU A 96 3.32 11.43 -3.01
CA LEU A 96 4.64 11.37 -2.38
C LEU A 96 5.62 10.64 -3.30
N ARG A 97 6.83 11.19 -3.45
CA ARG A 97 7.91 10.61 -4.24
C ARG A 97 9.27 10.84 -3.60
N GLY A 98 10.15 9.84 -3.65
CA GLY A 98 11.54 9.98 -3.21
C GLY A 98 11.84 9.34 -1.84
N LYS A 99 12.89 9.80 -1.16
CA LYS A 99 13.44 9.11 0.02
C LYS A 99 13.07 9.82 1.33
N PHE A 100 12.23 9.19 2.13
CA PHE A 100 11.76 9.70 3.42
C PHE A 100 12.34 8.89 4.57
N GLN A 101 12.38 9.50 5.75
CA GLN A 101 12.61 8.73 6.98
C GLN A 101 11.31 8.04 7.39
N ASP A 102 10.31 8.85 7.77
CA ASP A 102 8.98 8.41 8.18
C ASP A 102 7.92 9.32 7.57
N VAL A 103 6.81 8.75 7.11
CA VAL A 103 5.65 9.50 6.63
C VAL A 103 4.39 9.03 7.33
N ASP A 104 3.62 9.99 7.87
CA ASP A 104 2.27 9.77 8.39
C ASP A 104 1.30 10.64 7.59
N ALA A 105 0.53 10.02 6.69
CA ALA A 105 -0.36 10.72 5.78
C ALA A 105 -1.80 10.23 5.94
N ALA A 106 -2.72 11.15 6.20
CA ALA A 106 -4.14 10.85 6.37
C ALA A 106 -5.03 11.83 5.61
N CYS A 107 -6.07 11.31 4.96
CA CYS A 107 -7.12 12.12 4.35
C CYS A 107 -8.52 11.57 4.61
N SER A 108 -9.48 12.45 4.82
CA SER A 108 -10.90 12.06 4.93
C SER A 108 -11.47 11.66 3.57
N GLU A 109 -11.19 12.48 2.56
CA GLU A 109 -11.59 12.25 1.17
C GLU A 109 -10.39 12.58 0.30
N GLY A 110 -10.03 11.67 -0.61
CA GLY A 110 -8.86 11.81 -1.47
C GLY A 110 -8.03 10.54 -1.54
N ASP A 111 -7.35 10.37 -2.67
CA ASP A 111 -6.44 9.26 -2.89
C ASP A 111 -5.07 9.56 -2.29
N ILE A 112 -4.36 8.51 -1.88
CA ILE A 112 -2.94 8.59 -1.49
C ILE A 112 -2.11 7.82 -2.50
N ARG A 113 -1.12 8.47 -3.11
CA ARG A 113 -0.22 7.88 -4.10
C ARG A 113 1.23 7.93 -3.61
N LEU A 114 1.87 6.78 -3.47
CA LEU A 114 3.33 6.65 -3.32
C LEU A 114 3.94 6.24 -4.67
N GLU A 115 4.89 7.01 -5.18
CA GLU A 115 5.54 6.75 -6.46
C GLU A 115 7.06 6.74 -6.31
N THR A 116 7.72 5.60 -6.56
CA THR A 116 9.18 5.46 -6.45
C THR A 116 9.68 6.04 -5.13
N ALA A 117 9.23 5.45 -4.03
CA ALA A 117 9.41 6.00 -2.70
C ALA A 117 10.15 5.01 -1.79
N SER A 118 10.93 5.53 -0.84
CA SER A 118 11.57 4.72 0.20
C SER A 118 11.43 5.34 1.58
N GLY A 119 11.30 4.52 2.62
CA GLY A 119 11.10 4.96 4.02
C GLY A 119 10.10 4.09 4.78
N ASN A 120 9.59 4.61 5.90
CA ASN A 120 8.47 4.02 6.63
C ASN A 120 7.19 4.83 6.40
N PHE A 121 6.14 4.19 5.92
CA PHE A 121 4.90 4.87 5.53
C PHE A 121 3.73 4.37 6.36
N ARG A 122 3.00 5.30 6.98
CA ARG A 122 1.69 5.09 7.58
C ARG A 122 0.69 5.92 6.79
N LEU A 123 -0.22 5.25 6.09
CA LEU A 123 -1.16 5.88 5.16
C LEU A 123 -2.59 5.52 5.53
N ALA A 124 -3.47 6.51 5.60
CA ALA A 124 -4.88 6.29 5.91
C ALA A 124 -5.79 7.14 5.03
N SER A 125 -6.76 6.52 4.36
CA SER A 125 -7.86 7.26 3.69
C SER A 125 -9.21 6.77 4.18
N ALA A 126 -10.14 7.67 4.51
CA ALA A 126 -11.51 7.24 4.81
C ALA A 126 -12.29 6.96 3.53
N LYS A 127 -12.19 7.84 2.52
CA LYS A 127 -12.77 7.65 1.18
C LYS A 127 -11.75 8.03 0.11
N GLY A 128 -11.10 7.02 -0.44
CA GLY A 128 -10.17 7.18 -1.54
C GLY A 128 -9.28 5.96 -1.67
N ASP A 129 -8.66 5.85 -2.82
CA ASP A 129 -7.79 4.73 -3.14
C ASP A 129 -6.38 4.99 -2.62
N ILE A 130 -5.66 3.91 -2.32
CA ILE A 130 -4.23 3.98 -2.02
C ILE A 130 -3.48 3.27 -3.14
N VAL A 131 -2.65 4.02 -3.86
CA VAL A 131 -1.82 3.50 -4.94
C VAL A 131 -0.36 3.50 -4.51
N LEU A 132 0.28 2.34 -4.56
CA LEU A 132 1.67 2.14 -4.16
C LEU A 132 2.46 1.63 -5.36
N SER A 133 3.36 2.44 -5.90
CA SER A 133 4.13 2.12 -7.10
C SER A 133 5.62 2.16 -6.80
N ASN A 134 6.27 0.99 -6.80
CA ASN A 134 7.70 0.83 -6.55
C ASN A 134 8.12 1.44 -5.20
N VAL A 135 7.74 0.78 -4.11
CA VAL A 135 7.96 1.26 -2.74
C VAL A 135 8.94 0.34 -2.00
N HIS A 136 9.96 0.94 -1.39
CA HIS A 136 10.97 0.25 -0.61
C HIS A 136 10.90 0.63 0.88
N GLY A 137 10.90 -0.34 1.78
CA GLY A 137 10.81 -0.13 3.22
C GLY A 137 9.51 -0.67 3.81
N SER A 138 8.98 -0.02 4.84
CA SER A 138 7.79 -0.52 5.54
C SER A 138 6.55 0.27 5.16
N VAL A 139 5.46 -0.40 4.83
CA VAL A 139 4.17 0.26 4.52
C VAL A 139 3.08 -0.29 5.42
N SER A 140 2.40 0.60 6.14
CA SER A 140 1.15 0.35 6.84
C SER A 140 0.07 1.24 6.21
N ALA A 141 -0.72 0.69 5.31
CA ALA A 141 -1.74 1.43 4.58
C ALA A 141 -3.14 0.87 4.85
N SER A 142 -4.10 1.77 5.08
CA SER A 142 -5.50 1.39 5.26
C SER A 142 -6.47 2.34 4.57
N THR A 143 -7.47 1.80 3.90
CA THR A 143 -8.61 2.58 3.39
C THR A 143 -9.93 1.98 3.83
N ALA A 144 -10.88 2.84 4.24
CA ALA A 144 -12.21 2.38 4.62
C ALA A 144 -13.13 2.19 3.40
N GLY A 145 -13.07 3.08 2.42
CA GLY A 145 -14.02 3.16 1.31
C GLY A 145 -13.45 2.97 -0.10
N GLY A 146 -12.15 2.67 -0.24
CA GLY A 146 -11.49 2.56 -1.55
C GLY A 146 -10.66 1.29 -1.72
N ASP A 147 -10.00 1.20 -2.86
CA ASP A 147 -9.12 0.10 -3.22
C ASP A 147 -7.68 0.37 -2.77
N ILE A 148 -6.90 -0.70 -2.59
CA ILE A 148 -5.45 -0.62 -2.49
C ILE A 148 -4.85 -1.29 -3.72
N ILE A 149 -4.13 -0.52 -4.51
CA ILE A 149 -3.45 -0.98 -5.73
C ILE A 149 -1.95 -0.86 -5.51
N ALA A 150 -1.30 -1.99 -5.29
CA ALA A 150 0.13 -2.08 -5.11
C ALA A 150 0.80 -2.72 -6.34
N GLY A 151 1.77 -2.02 -6.91
CA GLY A 151 2.69 -2.53 -7.91
C GLY A 151 3.78 -3.37 -7.25
N GLU A 152 5.02 -2.89 -7.33
CA GLU A 152 6.18 -3.50 -6.67
C GLU A 152 6.37 -2.96 -5.24
N LEU A 153 6.44 -3.86 -4.26
CA LEU A 153 6.73 -3.54 -2.86
C LEU A 153 7.91 -4.35 -2.33
N SER A 154 8.84 -3.73 -1.60
CA SER A 154 9.92 -4.44 -0.92
C SER A 154 10.04 -4.05 0.55
N GLY A 155 10.11 -5.02 1.45
CA GLY A 155 10.18 -4.80 2.90
C GLY A 155 9.01 -5.40 3.70
N ASP A 156 8.49 -4.70 4.70
CA ASP A 156 7.45 -5.21 5.60
C ASP A 156 6.14 -4.44 5.41
N HIS A 157 5.10 -5.14 4.93
CA HIS A 157 3.86 -4.51 4.46
C HIS A 157 2.63 -5.01 5.20
N ILE A 158 1.79 -4.06 5.62
CA ILE A 158 0.46 -4.27 6.20
C ILE A 158 -0.51 -3.42 5.41
N LEU A 159 -1.38 -4.05 4.61
CA LEU A 159 -2.33 -3.37 3.74
C LEU A 159 -3.74 -3.86 4.05
N THR A 160 -4.66 -2.92 4.30
CA THR A 160 -6.05 -3.23 4.65
C THR A 160 -7.02 -2.35 3.87
N SER A 161 -7.87 -2.96 3.04
CA SER A 161 -9.06 -2.29 2.50
C SER A 161 -10.31 -2.84 3.19
N VAL A 162 -11.16 -1.98 3.75
CA VAL A 162 -12.35 -2.44 4.45
C VAL A 162 -13.45 -2.85 3.47
N THR A 163 -13.79 -2.02 2.48
CA THR A 163 -14.87 -2.34 1.53
C THR A 163 -14.40 -2.58 0.10
N GLY A 164 -13.16 -2.24 -0.21
CA GLY A 164 -12.60 -2.30 -1.55
C GLY A 164 -11.73 -3.52 -1.81
N THR A 165 -11.20 -3.57 -3.01
CA THR A 165 -10.26 -4.55 -3.52
C THR A 165 -8.84 -4.24 -3.05
N LEU A 166 -8.05 -5.28 -2.82
CA LEU A 166 -6.60 -5.19 -2.62
C LEU A 166 -5.89 -6.00 -3.71
N THR A 167 -5.13 -5.31 -4.56
CA THR A 167 -4.23 -5.95 -5.54
C THR A 167 -2.78 -5.67 -5.20
N LEU A 168 -1.96 -6.71 -5.28
CA LEU A 168 -0.50 -6.66 -5.21
C LEU A 168 0.07 -7.38 -6.43
N ALA A 169 0.76 -6.63 -7.30
CA ALA A 169 1.27 -7.13 -8.57
C ALA A 169 2.57 -7.92 -8.41
N GLY A 170 3.45 -7.49 -7.50
CA GLY A 170 4.75 -8.10 -7.24
C GLY A 170 5.39 -7.57 -5.96
N GLY A 171 6.35 -8.30 -5.42
CA GLY A 171 7.15 -7.78 -4.32
C GLY A 171 7.99 -8.78 -3.56
N GLU A 172 8.83 -8.27 -2.67
CA GLU A 172 9.71 -9.05 -1.82
C GLU A 172 9.59 -8.66 -0.34
N GLY A 173 9.34 -9.62 0.53
CA GLY A 173 9.37 -9.36 1.97
C GLY A 173 8.30 -10.07 2.78
N ARG A 174 7.74 -9.37 3.77
CA ARG A 174 6.65 -9.87 4.62
C ARG A 174 5.36 -9.15 4.29
N PHE A 175 4.27 -9.90 4.16
CA PHE A 175 2.98 -9.36 3.76
C PHE A 175 1.86 -9.75 4.72
N ARG A 176 1.11 -8.73 5.16
CA ARG A 176 -0.18 -8.88 5.86
C ARG A 176 -1.23 -8.10 5.08
N LEU A 177 -1.98 -8.80 4.25
CA LEU A 177 -2.95 -8.23 3.32
C LEU A 177 -4.36 -8.62 3.75
N SER A 178 -5.26 -7.65 3.84
CA SER A 178 -6.66 -7.86 4.20
C SER A 178 -7.62 -7.06 3.33
N SER A 179 -8.67 -7.71 2.83
CA SER A 179 -9.77 -7.03 2.10
C SER A 179 -11.09 -7.75 2.29
N GLU A 180 -12.19 -7.07 2.64
CA GLU A 180 -13.50 -7.75 2.70
C GLU A 180 -14.07 -8.10 1.31
N HIS A 181 -13.53 -7.55 0.22
CA HIS A 181 -14.11 -7.70 -1.12
C HIS A 181 -13.33 -8.65 -2.05
N PHE A 182 -12.11 -8.32 -2.42
CA PHE A 182 -11.29 -9.13 -3.32
C PHE A 182 -9.83 -8.89 -3.00
N LEU A 183 -9.06 -9.97 -2.93
CA LEU A 183 -7.62 -9.91 -2.70
C LEU A 183 -6.91 -10.68 -3.80
N SER A 184 -6.03 -10.01 -4.53
CA SER A 184 -5.12 -10.63 -5.49
C SER A 184 -3.67 -10.32 -5.12
N ALA A 185 -2.85 -11.36 -5.02
CA ALA A 185 -1.42 -11.24 -4.78
C ALA A 185 -0.68 -12.11 -5.80
N ASN A 186 0.18 -11.49 -6.60
CA ASN A 186 0.95 -12.11 -7.65
C ASN A 186 2.46 -11.86 -7.46
N GLU A 187 3.29 -12.80 -7.92
CA GLU A 187 4.74 -12.66 -8.04
C GLU A 187 5.43 -12.16 -6.75
N ILE A 188 5.16 -12.84 -5.64
CA ILE A 188 5.68 -12.44 -4.33
C ILE A 188 6.79 -13.37 -3.86
N ARG A 189 7.97 -12.81 -3.61
CA ARG A 189 9.07 -13.47 -2.90
C ARG A 189 8.95 -13.22 -1.40
N LEU A 190 8.80 -14.28 -0.61
CA LEU A 190 8.61 -14.15 0.83
C LEU A 190 9.94 -14.20 1.57
N ARG A 191 10.16 -13.24 2.46
CA ARG A 191 11.37 -13.16 3.30
C ARG A 191 11.54 -14.45 4.13
N PRO A 192 12.75 -15.04 4.21
CA PRO A 192 13.01 -16.22 5.03
C PRO A 192 12.51 -16.10 6.48
N GLY A 193 11.88 -17.17 6.97
CA GLY A 193 11.31 -17.26 8.32
C GLY A 193 10.12 -16.34 8.59
N SER A 194 9.58 -15.66 7.58
CA SER A 194 8.49 -14.71 7.77
C SER A 194 7.13 -15.39 7.97
N GLN A 195 6.26 -14.71 8.72
CA GLN A 195 4.84 -15.05 8.84
C GLN A 195 4.01 -14.08 7.99
N ASN A 196 3.22 -14.65 7.09
CA ASN A 196 2.46 -13.91 6.08
C ASN A 196 0.98 -14.23 6.20
N TYR A 197 0.15 -13.23 5.93
CA TYR A 197 -1.29 -13.29 6.13
C TYR A 197 -1.99 -12.70 4.91
N PHE A 198 -2.90 -13.46 4.32
CA PHE A 198 -3.73 -13.03 3.19
C PHE A 198 -5.18 -13.35 3.52
N VAL A 199 -5.92 -12.36 3.99
CA VAL A 199 -7.27 -12.54 4.52
C VAL A 199 -8.25 -11.80 3.64
N THR A 200 -9.35 -12.44 3.28
CA THR A 200 -10.41 -11.74 2.58
C THR A 200 -11.81 -12.23 2.90
N GLY A 201 -12.77 -11.31 2.84
CA GLY A 201 -14.21 -11.58 2.91
C GLY A 201 -14.81 -12.02 1.56
N GLY A 202 -14.08 -11.87 0.45
CA GLY A 202 -14.47 -12.27 -0.89
C GLY A 202 -13.36 -13.06 -1.61
N PRO A 203 -13.21 -13.00 -2.95
CA PRO A 203 -12.27 -13.89 -3.61
C PRO A 203 -10.81 -13.61 -3.33
N LEU A 204 -10.05 -14.68 -3.14
CA LEU A 204 -8.63 -14.69 -2.88
C LEU A 204 -7.91 -15.32 -4.07
N ARG A 205 -7.09 -14.55 -4.78
CA ARG A 205 -6.18 -15.05 -5.82
C ARG A 205 -4.74 -14.95 -5.34
N LEU A 206 -4.07 -16.10 -5.27
CA LEU A 206 -2.65 -16.18 -4.96
C LEU A 206 -1.93 -16.89 -6.09
N GLN A 207 -1.03 -16.18 -6.77
CA GLN A 207 -0.32 -16.68 -7.94
C GLN A 207 1.18 -16.43 -7.77
N ASN A 208 2.00 -17.35 -8.26
CA ASN A 208 3.47 -17.19 -8.32
C ASN A 208 4.10 -16.78 -6.98
N LEU A 209 3.66 -17.38 -5.88
CA LEU A 209 4.30 -17.16 -4.59
C LEU A 209 5.60 -17.97 -4.52
N ILE A 210 6.69 -17.29 -4.22
CA ILE A 210 8.05 -17.85 -4.10
C ILE A 210 8.43 -17.81 -2.62
N PRO A 211 8.16 -18.89 -1.86
CA PRO A 211 8.59 -18.95 -0.48
C PRO A 211 10.09 -19.25 -0.38
N GLU A 212 10.78 -18.61 0.57
CA GLU A 212 12.18 -18.91 0.87
C GLU A 212 12.35 -19.31 2.34
N GLY A 213 13.12 -20.36 2.63
CA GLY A 213 13.60 -20.64 3.99
C GLY A 213 12.57 -20.61 5.13
N GLY A 214 11.64 -21.58 5.17
CA GLY A 214 10.81 -21.84 6.36
C GLY A 214 9.75 -20.78 6.68
N CYS A 215 9.21 -20.09 5.68
CA CYS A 215 8.09 -19.16 5.87
C CYS A 215 6.80 -19.86 6.31
N LEU A 216 5.93 -19.12 6.98
CA LEU A 216 4.56 -19.52 7.26
C LEU A 216 3.60 -18.60 6.51
N LEU A 217 2.68 -19.20 5.75
CA LEU A 217 1.66 -18.50 5.00
C LEU A 217 0.29 -18.90 5.54
N HIS A 218 -0.45 -17.93 6.06
CA HIS A 218 -1.84 -18.07 6.43
C HIS A 218 -2.69 -17.37 5.38
N ALA A 219 -3.60 -18.10 4.76
CA ALA A 219 -4.56 -17.51 3.84
C ALA A 219 -5.98 -17.94 4.19
N SER A 220 -6.92 -16.99 4.12
CA SER A 220 -8.30 -17.20 4.54
C SER A 220 -9.25 -16.46 3.60
N GLY A 221 -10.30 -17.16 3.17
CA GLY A 221 -11.33 -16.61 2.29
C GLY A 221 -12.63 -17.43 2.36
N PRO A 222 -13.75 -16.87 1.85
CA PRO A 222 -15.02 -17.59 1.71
C PRO A 222 -14.95 -18.72 0.66
N LYS A 223 -15.97 -19.59 0.71
CA LYS A 223 -16.16 -20.77 -0.15
C LYS A 223 -15.98 -20.46 -1.65
N ASN A 224 -15.39 -21.41 -2.40
CA ASN A 224 -15.31 -21.43 -3.88
C ASN A 224 -14.67 -20.19 -4.51
N ARG A 225 -13.94 -19.43 -3.70
CA ARG A 225 -13.41 -18.12 -4.08
C ARG A 225 -11.91 -18.01 -3.83
N ILE A 226 -11.27 -19.10 -3.43
CA ILE A 226 -9.81 -19.19 -3.31
C ILE A 226 -9.26 -19.85 -4.58
N PHE A 227 -8.55 -19.07 -5.41
CA PHE A 227 -7.90 -19.54 -6.63
C PHE A 227 -6.40 -19.46 -6.46
N ARG A 228 -5.70 -20.55 -6.75
CA ARG A 228 -4.26 -20.63 -6.51
C ARG A 228 -3.52 -21.32 -7.62
N ASP A 229 -2.44 -20.69 -8.06
CA ASP A 229 -1.43 -21.29 -8.89
C ASP A 229 -0.10 -21.26 -8.12
N LEU A 230 0.19 -22.37 -7.45
CA LEU A 230 1.30 -22.49 -6.50
C LEU A 230 2.19 -23.68 -6.87
N PRO A 231 2.93 -23.60 -7.99
CA PRO A 231 3.75 -24.71 -8.49
C PRO A 231 4.86 -25.14 -7.50
N SER A 232 5.21 -24.28 -6.55
CA SER A 232 6.27 -24.51 -5.54
C SER A 232 5.81 -25.32 -4.32
N PHE A 233 4.51 -25.64 -4.21
CA PHE A 233 3.94 -26.31 -3.04
C PHE A 233 3.42 -27.71 -3.35
N LEU A 234 3.80 -28.69 -2.53
CA LEU A 234 3.17 -30.01 -2.45
C LEU A 234 1.95 -29.94 -1.52
N ILE A 235 0.80 -30.43 -1.99
CA ILE A 235 -0.45 -30.47 -1.20
C ILE A 235 -0.43 -31.70 -0.30
N LEU A 236 -0.63 -31.50 1.01
CA LEU A 236 -0.60 -32.55 2.02
C LEU A 236 -2.00 -32.94 2.50
N GLU A 237 -2.90 -31.97 2.66
CA GLU A 237 -4.26 -32.16 3.15
C GLU A 237 -5.22 -31.28 2.36
N LYS A 238 -6.42 -31.80 2.05
CA LYS A 238 -7.45 -31.10 1.27
C LYS A 238 -8.84 -31.31 1.90
N GLY A 239 -9.64 -30.24 1.91
CA GLY A 239 -10.99 -30.20 2.48
C GLY A 239 -11.39 -28.75 2.81
N LYS A 240 -12.01 -28.53 3.98
CA LYS A 240 -12.24 -27.16 4.54
C LYS A 240 -10.96 -26.48 5.01
N TYR A 241 -9.95 -27.30 5.29
CA TYR A 241 -8.59 -26.91 5.61
C TYR A 241 -7.70 -27.47 4.51
N LEU A 242 -6.77 -26.66 4.01
CA LEU A 242 -5.75 -27.13 3.09
C LEU A 242 -4.39 -26.82 3.70
N LYS A 243 -3.57 -27.86 3.84
CA LYS A 243 -2.17 -27.74 4.23
C LYS A 243 -1.29 -28.10 3.04
N ALA A 244 -0.32 -27.25 2.76
CA ALA A 244 0.68 -27.49 1.73
C ALA A 244 2.07 -27.12 2.24
N SER A 245 3.09 -27.73 1.65
CA SER A 245 4.49 -27.54 2.02
C SER A 245 5.31 -27.22 0.78
N ALA A 246 6.17 -26.21 0.86
CA ALA A 246 7.10 -25.90 -0.21
C ALA A 246 8.11 -27.04 -0.39
N ILE A 247 8.52 -27.27 -1.63
CA ILE A 247 9.52 -28.30 -1.97
C ILE A 247 10.92 -27.75 -1.64
N GLY A 248 11.68 -28.45 -0.81
CA GLY A 248 13.07 -28.08 -0.49
C GLY A 248 13.51 -28.48 0.93
N PRO A 249 14.78 -28.18 1.31
CA PRO A 249 15.39 -28.64 2.56
C PRO A 249 14.87 -27.92 3.81
N LYS A 250 14.36 -26.68 3.67
CA LYS A 250 13.70 -25.91 4.73
C LYS A 250 12.29 -25.51 4.26
N PRO A 251 11.34 -26.45 4.27
CA PRO A 251 10.04 -26.24 3.66
C PRO A 251 9.28 -25.11 4.35
N SER A 252 8.70 -24.23 3.54
CA SER A 252 7.72 -23.25 3.99
C SER A 252 6.33 -23.87 4.04
N HIS A 253 5.52 -23.49 5.02
CA HIS A 253 4.21 -24.07 5.23
C HIS A 253 3.09 -23.11 4.84
N LEU A 254 2.08 -23.65 4.16
CA LEU A 254 0.90 -22.92 3.74
C LEU A 254 -0.33 -23.55 4.36
N GLN A 255 -1.04 -22.74 5.14
CA GLN A 255 -2.30 -23.09 5.76
C GLN A 255 -3.40 -22.24 5.14
N LEU A 256 -4.36 -22.90 4.49
CA LEU A 256 -5.63 -22.29 4.16
C LEU A 256 -6.71 -22.71 5.11
N ARG A 257 -7.55 -21.74 5.42
CA ARG A 257 -8.81 -21.95 6.12
C ARG A 257 -9.95 -21.38 5.30
N SER A 258 -10.99 -22.18 5.13
CA SER A 258 -12.28 -21.76 4.62
C SER A 258 -13.37 -22.36 5.53
N LYS A 259 -14.52 -21.69 5.63
CA LYS A 259 -15.70 -22.26 6.35
C LYS A 259 -16.25 -23.50 5.64
N GLU A 260 -15.87 -23.71 4.37
CA GLU A 260 -16.32 -24.79 3.48
C GLU A 260 -15.17 -25.29 2.60
N GLU A 261 -15.42 -26.26 1.70
CA GLU A 261 -14.38 -26.92 0.90
C GLU A 261 -13.59 -25.97 -0.01
N ILE A 262 -12.28 -26.20 -0.11
CA ILE A 262 -11.35 -25.39 -0.91
C ILE A 262 -11.20 -26.02 -2.29
N HIS A 263 -11.67 -25.30 -3.31
CA HIS A 263 -11.51 -25.72 -4.71
C HIS A 263 -10.11 -25.36 -5.20
N ILE A 264 -9.45 -26.32 -5.84
CA ILE A 264 -8.06 -26.19 -6.31
C ILE A 264 -8.11 -26.26 -7.84
N HIS A 265 -7.77 -25.15 -8.50
CA HIS A 265 -7.54 -25.14 -9.93
C HIS A 265 -6.04 -25.26 -10.16
N SER A 266 -5.58 -26.41 -10.63
CA SER A 266 -4.19 -26.64 -11.01
C SER A 266 -4.04 -26.30 -12.49
N SER A 267 -3.27 -25.27 -12.82
CA SER A 267 -2.73 -25.02 -14.16
C SER A 267 -1.41 -25.77 -14.33
N ARG A 268 -1.44 -27.11 -14.25
CA ARG A 268 -0.42 -27.95 -14.88
C ARG A 268 -1.12 -28.91 -15.82
N ASN A 269 -0.68 -28.91 -17.07
CA ASN A 269 -0.99 -29.93 -18.07
C ASN A 269 -0.94 -31.31 -17.43
N GLU A 270 -2.08 -31.99 -17.40
CA GLU A 270 -2.12 -33.44 -17.29
C GLU A 270 -1.45 -34.00 -18.55
N GLY A 271 -0.12 -34.16 -18.50
CA GLY A 271 0.53 -35.16 -19.32
C GLY A 271 -0.03 -36.54 -18.94
N PRO A 272 -0.17 -37.48 -19.88
CA PRO A 272 -0.93 -38.70 -19.67
C PRO A 272 -0.37 -39.49 -18.50
N ASP A 273 -1.27 -39.92 -17.63
CA ASP A 273 -1.01 -40.73 -16.45
C ASP A 273 -0.28 -42.03 -16.83
N PRO A 274 0.97 -42.27 -16.39
CA PRO A 274 1.71 -43.49 -16.73
C PRO A 274 1.23 -44.73 -15.94
N LYS A 275 0.06 -44.69 -15.28
CA LYS A 275 -0.48 -45.82 -14.50
C LYS A 275 -1.83 -46.37 -14.98
N LEU A 276 -2.09 -46.32 -16.29
CA LEU A 276 -3.23 -47.02 -16.92
C LEU A 276 -2.83 -47.86 -18.16
N CYS A 277 -1.61 -48.40 -18.19
CA CYS A 277 -1.23 -49.49 -19.10
C CYS A 277 -0.61 -50.65 -18.32
N ALA A 278 -1.38 -51.21 -17.40
CA ALA A 278 -1.14 -52.54 -16.86
C ALA A 278 -2.48 -53.08 -16.33
N ASN A 279 -3.33 -53.54 -17.25
CA ASN A 279 -4.20 -54.72 -17.15
C ASN A 279 -5.41 -54.59 -18.08
N ALA A 280 -5.61 -55.67 -18.86
CA ALA A 280 -6.69 -55.98 -19.82
C ALA A 280 -6.49 -55.45 -21.25
#